data_AF-A0A8C1ADU4-F1
#
_entry.id   AF-A0A8C1ADU4-F1
#
_cell.length_a   1.000
_cell.length_b   1.000
_cell.length_c   1.000
_cell.angle_alpha   90.00
_cell.angle_beta   90.00
_cell.angle_gamma   90.00
#
_symmetry.space_group_name_H-M   'P 1'
#
loop_
_entity.id
_entity.type
_entity.pdbx_description
1 polymer ?
#
loop_
_entity_poly.entity_id
_entity_poly.type
_entity_poly.pdbx_seq_one_letter_code
_entity_poly.pdbx_strand_id
1 'polypeptide(L)'
;MSMSVMEGDSVSLNTGVTEVQNYHLIQWMFGEIKIAEINRLSQSSSIYGTDDDKTLKNRLNLDPQSGSLTITHTRTTDSGLYQLILTSGETRSKSFRVTVSESSSSSSCVSSSCAVNNSTLKHTENLNTDCTRCCDTFEAAIRLVIAAVVGVAAVAVLVYDFRSTRSEQHRRDSIKPME
;
A
#
# COMPACT_ATOMS: atom_id res chain seq x y z
N MET A 1 -7.17 -15.35 -13.90
CA MET A 1 -6.17 -14.77 -14.83
C MET A 1 -5.32 -13.76 -14.06
N SER A 2 -4.02 -13.68 -14.31
CA SER A 2 -3.12 -12.73 -13.63
C SER A 2 -2.59 -11.72 -14.63
N MET A 3 -2.55 -10.44 -14.26
CA MET A 3 -2.05 -9.35 -15.07
C MET A 3 -1.11 -8.49 -14.22
N SER A 4 0.07 -8.19 -14.75
CA SER A 4 1.05 -7.33 -14.11
C SER A 4 1.29 -6.11 -14.98
N VAL A 5 1.22 -4.92 -14.39
CA VAL A 5 1.50 -3.64 -15.07
C VAL A 5 2.34 -2.74 -14.17
N MET A 6 3.02 -1.76 -14.77
CA MET A 6 3.73 -0.75 -14.00
C MET A 6 2.78 0.38 -13.64
N GLU A 7 3.06 1.05 -12.52
CA GLU A 7 2.33 2.24 -12.10
C GLU A 7 2.37 3.32 -13.19
N GLY A 8 1.22 3.93 -13.44
CA GLY A 8 1.00 4.88 -14.53
C GLY A 8 0.52 4.24 -15.83
N ASP A 9 0.73 2.93 -16.03
CA ASP A 9 0.24 2.23 -17.22
C ASP A 9 -1.27 1.97 -17.15
N SER A 10 -1.83 1.53 -18.28
CA SER A 10 -3.23 1.09 -18.37
C SER A 10 -3.33 -0.42 -18.50
N VAL A 11 -4.39 -1.00 -17.95
CA VAL A 11 -4.70 -2.44 -18.07
C VAL A 11 -6.14 -2.63 -18.56
N SER A 12 -6.35 -3.54 -19.53
CA SER A 12 -7.66 -3.91 -20.05
C SER A 12 -8.05 -5.31 -19.62
N LEU A 13 -9.13 -5.41 -18.85
CA LEU A 13 -9.70 -6.67 -18.37
C LEU A 13 -10.77 -7.13 -19.36
N ASN A 14 -10.35 -8.01 -20.28
CA ASN A 14 -11.22 -8.48 -21.35
C ASN A 14 -12.15 -9.59 -20.85
N THR A 15 -13.44 -9.47 -21.18
CA THR A 15 -14.46 -10.48 -20.84
C THR A 15 -14.07 -11.87 -21.35
N GLY A 16 -13.51 -11.93 -22.56
CA GLY A 16 -13.03 -13.15 -23.20
C GLY A 16 -14.16 -14.08 -23.63
N VAL A 17 -15.35 -13.53 -23.87
CA VAL A 17 -16.51 -14.24 -24.41
C VAL A 17 -16.82 -13.71 -25.80
N THR A 18 -17.08 -14.61 -26.75
CA THR A 18 -17.29 -14.26 -28.16
C THR A 18 -18.63 -13.55 -28.39
N GLU A 19 -19.65 -13.87 -27.59
CA GLU A 19 -21.01 -13.35 -27.72
C GLU A 19 -21.44 -12.60 -26.45
N VAL A 20 -20.67 -11.57 -26.09
CA VAL A 20 -20.94 -10.77 -24.87
C VAL A 20 -22.33 -10.10 -24.89
N GLN A 21 -22.89 -9.89 -26.09
CA GLN A 21 -24.21 -9.30 -26.30
C GLN A 21 -25.36 -10.18 -25.79
N ASN A 22 -25.15 -11.49 -25.63
CA ASN A 22 -26.18 -12.42 -25.14
C ASN A 22 -26.44 -12.31 -23.63
N TYR A 23 -25.56 -11.60 -22.90
CA TYR A 23 -25.72 -11.37 -21.47
C TYR A 23 -26.52 -10.10 -21.22
N HIS A 24 -27.58 -10.21 -20.42
CA HIS A 24 -28.43 -9.09 -20.06
C HIS A 24 -27.76 -8.14 -19.07
N LEU A 25 -26.91 -8.68 -18.19
CA LEU A 25 -26.15 -7.91 -17.21
C LEU A 25 -24.67 -8.31 -17.23
N ILE A 26 -23.81 -7.30 -17.30
CA ILE A 26 -22.36 -7.42 -17.18
C ILE A 26 -21.96 -6.56 -15.99
N GLN A 27 -21.34 -7.15 -14.98
CA GLN A 27 -21.01 -6.45 -13.75
C GLN A 27 -19.54 -6.68 -13.39
N TRP A 28 -18.86 -5.60 -13.06
CA TRP A 28 -17.49 -5.60 -12.57
C TRP A 28 -17.45 -5.26 -11.09
N MET A 29 -16.73 -6.08 -10.34
CA MET A 29 -16.48 -5.95 -8.92
C MET A 29 -14.99 -5.75 -8.66
N PHE A 30 -14.66 -4.94 -7.67
CA PHE A 30 -13.34 -4.89 -7.05
C PHE A 30 -13.50 -5.29 -5.58
N GLY A 31 -12.98 -6.47 -5.22
CA GLY A 31 -13.37 -7.13 -3.98
C GLY A 31 -14.89 -7.36 -3.93
N GLU A 32 -15.56 -6.85 -2.89
CA GLU A 32 -17.02 -6.94 -2.71
C GLU A 32 -17.79 -5.74 -3.28
N ILE A 33 -17.08 -4.76 -3.84
CA ILE A 33 -17.66 -3.49 -4.28
C ILE A 33 -17.96 -3.54 -5.77
N LYS A 34 -19.19 -3.22 -6.16
CA LYS A 34 -19.57 -3.03 -7.57
C LYS A 34 -18.99 -1.73 -8.09
N ILE A 35 -18.17 -1.80 -9.14
CA ILE A 35 -17.46 -0.65 -9.71
C ILE A 35 -17.97 -0.24 -11.09
N ALA A 36 -18.55 -1.17 -11.86
CA ALA A 36 -19.15 -0.86 -13.15
C ALA A 36 -20.20 -1.89 -13.55
N GLU A 37 -21.18 -1.49 -14.34
CA GLU A 37 -22.14 -2.40 -14.95
C GLU A 37 -22.66 -1.95 -16.31
N ILE A 38 -23.13 -2.92 -17.10
CA ILE A 38 -23.95 -2.74 -18.29
C ILE A 38 -25.21 -3.57 -18.09
N ASN A 39 -26.37 -2.91 -18.07
CA ASN A 39 -27.67 -3.55 -18.08
C ASN A 39 -28.34 -3.31 -19.44
N ARG A 40 -28.46 -4.37 -20.23
CA ARG A 40 -29.03 -4.31 -21.57
C ARG A 40 -30.55 -4.25 -21.57
N LEU A 41 -31.20 -4.73 -20.52
CA LEU A 41 -32.67 -4.68 -20.39
C LEU A 41 -33.14 -3.24 -20.20
N SER A 42 -32.41 -2.45 -19.40
CA SER A 42 -32.67 -1.02 -19.20
C SER A 42 -31.87 -0.12 -20.14
N GLN A 43 -31.07 -0.68 -21.05
CA GLN A 43 -30.19 0.04 -21.97
C GLN A 43 -29.29 1.09 -21.27
N SER A 44 -28.73 0.71 -20.13
CA SER A 44 -27.94 1.62 -19.28
C SER A 44 -26.57 1.03 -18.96
N SER A 45 -25.54 1.88 -18.93
CA SER A 45 -24.25 1.57 -18.34
C SER A 45 -23.97 2.53 -17.19
N SER A 46 -23.23 2.07 -16.19
CA SER A 46 -22.91 2.87 -15.00
C SER A 46 -21.54 2.51 -14.49
N ILE A 47 -20.80 3.53 -14.06
CA ILE A 47 -19.55 3.39 -13.32
C ILE A 47 -19.80 3.95 -11.93
N TYR A 48 -19.62 3.08 -10.95
CA TYR A 48 -19.81 3.40 -9.54
C TYR A 48 -18.50 3.87 -8.94
N GLY A 49 -18.57 4.87 -8.07
CA GLY A 49 -17.44 5.26 -7.23
C GLY A 49 -17.64 4.74 -5.82
N THR A 50 -16.53 4.48 -5.14
CA THR A 50 -16.52 4.47 -3.68
C THR A 50 -16.42 5.92 -3.22
N ASP A 51 -17.25 6.33 -2.26
CA ASP A 51 -17.26 7.71 -1.74
C ASP A 51 -15.92 8.11 -1.09
N ASP A 52 -15.16 7.13 -0.62
CA ASP A 52 -13.92 7.35 0.13
C ASP A 52 -12.69 7.59 -0.77
N ASP A 53 -12.77 7.27 -2.07
CA ASP A 53 -11.67 7.54 -2.99
C ASP A 53 -12.18 7.79 -4.42
N LYS A 54 -12.48 9.06 -4.71
CA LYS A 54 -12.86 9.54 -6.05
C LYS A 54 -11.80 9.25 -7.14
N THR A 55 -10.65 8.66 -6.79
CA THR A 55 -9.53 8.44 -7.71
C THR A 55 -9.69 7.24 -8.63
N LEU A 56 -10.23 6.10 -8.17
CA LEU A 56 -10.37 4.92 -9.03
C LEU A 56 -11.48 5.12 -10.06
N LYS A 57 -12.65 5.62 -9.63
CA LYS A 57 -13.81 5.87 -10.51
C LYS A 57 -13.43 6.64 -11.78
N ASN A 58 -12.67 7.72 -11.63
CA ASN A 58 -12.31 8.60 -12.74
C ASN A 58 -11.37 7.95 -13.76
N ARG A 59 -10.75 6.84 -13.39
CA ARG A 59 -9.79 6.10 -14.22
C ARG A 59 -10.37 4.82 -14.82
N LEU A 60 -11.58 4.44 -14.43
CA LEU A 60 -12.32 3.32 -15.01
C LEU A 60 -12.98 3.74 -16.31
N ASN A 61 -12.84 2.90 -17.33
CA ASN A 61 -13.54 3.03 -18.59
C ASN A 61 -14.18 1.67 -18.95
N LEU A 62 -15.49 1.68 -19.17
CA LEU A 62 -16.27 0.50 -19.49
C LEU A 62 -16.70 0.56 -20.96
N ASP A 63 -16.23 -0.38 -21.76
CA ASP A 63 -16.64 -0.48 -23.16
C ASP A 63 -18.04 -1.11 -23.26
N PRO A 64 -19.08 -0.37 -23.71
CA PRO A 64 -20.45 -0.90 -23.81
C PRO A 64 -20.61 -2.00 -24.86
N GLN A 65 -19.69 -2.10 -25.83
CA GLN A 65 -19.72 -3.11 -26.88
C GLN A 65 -19.11 -4.43 -26.41
N SER A 66 -17.86 -4.42 -25.95
CA SER A 66 -17.17 -5.64 -25.51
C SER A 66 -17.44 -6.03 -24.06
N GLY A 67 -17.96 -5.11 -23.24
CA GLY A 67 -18.10 -5.27 -21.79
C GLY A 67 -16.78 -5.26 -21.02
N SER A 68 -15.66 -4.95 -21.69
CA SER A 68 -14.33 -4.94 -21.09
C SER A 68 -14.14 -3.71 -20.20
N LEU A 69 -13.42 -3.89 -19.10
CA LEU A 69 -13.08 -2.82 -18.17
C LEU A 69 -11.62 -2.44 -18.33
N THR A 70 -11.37 -1.17 -18.62
CA THR A 70 -10.04 -0.58 -18.69
C THR A 70 -9.79 0.29 -17.47
N ILE A 71 -8.64 0.10 -16.83
CA ILE A 71 -8.16 0.94 -15.74
C ILE A 71 -6.98 1.73 -16.29
N THR A 72 -7.09 3.05 -16.31
CA THR A 72 -6.03 3.94 -16.81
C THR A 72 -5.19 4.50 -15.67
N HIS A 73 -3.95 4.92 -15.96
CA HIS A 73 -3.05 5.54 -14.98
C HIS A 73 -3.02 4.77 -13.65
N THR A 74 -2.80 3.46 -13.72
CA THR A 74 -2.90 2.55 -12.58
C THR A 74 -1.98 2.97 -11.44
N ARG A 75 -2.38 2.68 -10.21
CA ARG A 75 -1.65 2.92 -8.96
C ARG A 75 -1.43 1.61 -8.24
N THR A 76 -0.42 1.54 -7.38
CA THR A 76 -0.17 0.36 -6.55
C THR A 76 -1.39 -0.05 -5.73
N THR A 77 -2.20 0.92 -5.27
CA THR A 77 -3.47 0.74 -4.55
C THR A 77 -4.58 0.09 -5.37
N ASP A 78 -4.49 0.10 -6.69
CA ASP A 78 -5.48 -0.55 -7.57
C ASP A 78 -5.24 -2.05 -7.70
N SER A 79 -4.13 -2.55 -7.16
CA SER A 79 -3.84 -3.98 -7.13
C SER A 79 -4.90 -4.72 -6.34
N GLY A 80 -5.32 -5.88 -6.86
CA GLY A 80 -6.31 -6.69 -6.19
C GLY A 80 -7.06 -7.64 -7.11
N LEU A 81 -8.18 -8.15 -6.57
CA LEU A 81 -9.04 -9.08 -7.28
C LEU A 81 -10.20 -8.33 -7.92
N TYR A 82 -10.24 -8.35 -9.24
CA TYR A 82 -11.34 -7.88 -10.05
C TYR A 82 -12.18 -9.08 -10.48
N GLN A 83 -13.48 -9.02 -10.30
CA GLN A 83 -14.39 -10.09 -10.67
C GLN A 83 -15.42 -9.58 -11.67
N LEU A 84 -15.51 -10.29 -12.80
CA LEU A 84 -16.54 -10.14 -13.79
C LEU A 84 -17.68 -11.13 -13.48
N ILE A 85 -18.90 -10.63 -13.46
CA ILE A 85 -20.13 -11.41 -13.36
C ILE A 85 -20.95 -11.14 -14.62
N LEU A 86 -21.34 -12.21 -15.30
CA LEU A 86 -22.14 -12.18 -16.51
C LEU A 86 -23.45 -12.90 -16.22
N THR A 87 -24.57 -12.19 -16.28
CA THR A 87 -25.89 -12.74 -15.95
C THR A 87 -26.82 -12.64 -17.15
N SER A 88 -27.44 -13.77 -17.46
CA SER A 88 -28.56 -13.90 -18.40
C SER A 88 -29.57 -14.86 -17.75
N GLY A 89 -29.86 -16.01 -18.35
CA GLY A 89 -30.56 -17.12 -17.68
C GLY A 89 -29.71 -17.84 -16.62
N GLU A 90 -28.40 -17.97 -16.87
CA GLU A 90 -27.41 -18.46 -15.91
C GLU A 90 -26.40 -17.37 -15.57
N THR A 91 -25.73 -17.52 -14.43
CA THR A 91 -24.66 -16.62 -14.01
C THR A 91 -23.30 -17.27 -14.24
N ARG A 92 -22.43 -16.58 -14.96
CA ARG A 92 -21.02 -16.95 -15.12
C ARG A 92 -20.13 -15.92 -14.44
N SER A 93 -19.00 -16.38 -13.90
CA SER A 93 -18.03 -15.50 -13.25
C SER A 93 -16.62 -15.74 -13.75
N LYS A 94 -15.81 -14.69 -13.75
CA LYS A 94 -14.39 -14.74 -14.12
C LYS A 94 -13.60 -13.77 -13.27
N SER A 95 -12.44 -14.20 -12.79
CA SER A 95 -11.61 -13.38 -11.89
C SER A 95 -10.25 -13.03 -12.50
N PHE A 96 -9.84 -11.80 -12.25
CA PHE A 96 -8.59 -11.19 -12.70
C PHE A 96 -7.85 -10.69 -11.46
N ARG A 97 -6.62 -11.19 -11.27
CA ARG A 97 -5.71 -10.63 -10.28
C ARG A 97 -4.83 -9.61 -10.98
N VAL A 98 -4.97 -8.36 -10.61
CA VAL A 98 -4.15 -7.26 -11.12
C VAL A 98 -3.09 -6.94 -10.07
N THR A 99 -1.84 -6.91 -10.50
CA THR A 99 -0.70 -6.47 -9.71
C THR A 99 -0.10 -5.24 -10.39
N VAL A 100 -0.05 -4.13 -9.66
CA VAL A 100 0.58 -2.90 -10.12
C VAL A 100 1.85 -2.70 -9.33
N SER A 101 2.99 -2.65 -10.02
CA SER A 101 4.30 -2.43 -9.42
C SER A 101 4.70 -0.97 -9.58
N GLU A 102 5.36 -0.38 -8.58
CA GLU A 102 5.90 0.98 -8.73
C GLU A 102 6.82 1.04 -9.93
N SER A 103 6.67 2.10 -10.73
CA SER A 103 7.69 2.41 -11.72
C SER A 103 8.94 2.78 -10.94
N SER A 104 9.94 1.91 -10.95
CA SER A 104 11.30 2.33 -10.64
C SER A 104 11.71 3.27 -11.76
N SER A 105 11.27 4.52 -11.67
CA SER A 105 11.91 5.60 -12.40
C SER A 105 13.38 5.42 -12.10
N SER A 106 14.14 5.00 -13.09
CA SER A 106 15.56 4.77 -12.94
C SER A 106 16.16 6.13 -12.57
N SER A 107 16.31 6.39 -11.27
CA SER A 107 17.50 7.06 -10.82
C SER A 107 18.60 6.15 -11.33
N SER A 108 19.16 6.47 -12.49
CA SER A 108 20.34 5.83 -13.03
C SER A 108 21.43 6.02 -11.98
N CYS A 109 21.54 5.09 -11.04
CA CYS A 109 22.83 4.86 -10.42
C CYS A 109 23.68 4.36 -11.58
N VAL A 110 24.49 5.26 -12.12
CA VAL A 110 25.63 4.87 -12.94
C VAL A 110 26.45 4.00 -12.00
N SER A 111 26.33 2.69 -12.14
CA SER A 111 27.21 1.74 -11.47
C SER A 111 28.60 2.00 -12.02
N SER A 112 29.31 2.95 -11.41
CA SER A 112 30.73 3.12 -11.60
C SER A 112 31.39 1.84 -11.12
N SER A 113 31.73 0.97 -12.08
CA SER A 113 32.53 -0.22 -11.85
C SER A 113 33.83 0.19 -11.16
N CYS A 114 33.93 -0.04 -9.84
CA CYS A 114 35.19 0.04 -9.12
C CYS A 114 35.96 -1.26 -9.33
N ALA A 115 36.68 -1.37 -10.44
CA ALA A 115 37.67 -2.41 -10.64
C ALA A 115 38.89 -2.12 -9.74
N VAL A 116 38.93 -2.73 -8.56
CA VAL A 116 40.12 -2.75 -7.69
C VAL A 116 41.09 -3.80 -8.25
N ASN A 117 42.16 -3.36 -8.90
CA ASN A 117 43.29 -4.22 -9.28
C ASN A 117 44.19 -4.46 -8.06
N ASN A 118 43.96 -5.60 -7.42
CA ASN A 118 44.67 -6.03 -6.22
C ASN A 118 46.10 -6.47 -6.56
N SER A 119 47.12 -5.85 -5.97
CA SER A 119 48.47 -6.45 -5.86
C SER A 119 48.91 -6.51 -4.40
N THR A 120 48.64 -7.67 -3.82
CA THR A 120 49.42 -8.38 -2.78
C THR A 120 49.78 -7.64 -1.49
N LEU A 121 49.03 -7.92 -0.42
CA LEU A 121 49.59 -8.47 0.82
C LEU A 121 48.50 -9.20 1.63
N LYS A 122 48.82 -10.41 2.08
CA LYS A 122 47.93 -11.33 2.81
C LYS A 122 47.88 -10.96 4.31
N HIS A 123 46.71 -10.60 4.82
CA HIS A 123 46.18 -11.15 6.08
C HIS A 123 44.67 -10.90 6.16
N THR A 124 43.93 -11.95 6.46
CA THR A 124 42.47 -12.00 6.65
C THR A 124 42.08 -11.22 7.90
N GLU A 125 41.16 -10.25 7.78
CA GLU A 125 40.20 -9.69 8.77
C GLU A 125 39.54 -8.44 8.12
N ASN A 126 38.33 -8.56 7.55
CA ASN A 126 37.02 -8.21 8.14
C ASN A 126 36.56 -6.74 7.90
N LEU A 127 35.51 -6.63 7.06
CA LEU A 127 34.43 -5.62 6.95
C LEU A 127 34.75 -4.10 6.95
N ASN A 128 34.76 -3.48 5.77
CA ASN A 128 34.20 -2.14 5.50
C ASN A 128 34.20 -1.93 3.96
N THR A 129 33.22 -1.36 3.25
CA THR A 129 32.35 -0.24 3.60
C THR A 129 31.14 -0.25 2.66
N ASP A 130 30.00 -0.63 3.22
CA ASP A 130 28.69 0.00 3.07
C ASP A 130 28.09 0.26 1.67
N CYS A 131 27.32 -0.72 1.17
CA CYS A 131 26.30 -0.50 0.14
C CYS A 131 24.90 -0.50 0.78
N THR A 132 24.67 0.39 1.76
CA THR A 132 23.36 0.52 2.45
C THR A 132 22.69 1.87 2.18
N ARG A 133 23.18 2.64 1.21
CA ARG A 133 22.80 4.06 1.08
C ARG A 133 21.68 4.40 0.10
N CYS A 134 20.66 3.54 0.01
CA CYS A 134 19.40 3.85 -0.71
C CYS A 134 18.11 3.56 0.09
N CYS A 135 18.18 3.30 1.40
CA CYS A 135 16.99 3.17 2.27
C CYS A 135 17.04 4.05 3.53
N ASP A 136 17.82 5.14 3.54
CA ASP A 136 18.22 5.80 4.80
C ASP A 136 17.68 7.22 5.00
N THR A 137 16.53 7.57 4.40
CA THR A 137 15.93 8.91 4.60
C THR A 137 14.94 8.99 5.76
N PHE A 138 14.59 7.88 6.41
CA PHE A 138 13.72 7.90 7.59
C PHE A 138 14.15 7.00 8.75
N GLU A 139 15.13 6.12 8.62
CA GLU A 139 15.57 5.26 9.74
C GLU A 139 16.19 6.08 10.89
N ALA A 140 17.10 7.01 10.55
CA ALA A 140 17.68 7.92 11.53
C ALA A 140 16.61 8.80 12.19
N ALA A 141 15.62 9.29 11.43
CA ALA A 141 14.54 10.12 11.94
C ALA A 141 13.60 9.35 12.90
N ILE A 142 13.22 8.12 12.53
CA ILE A 142 12.41 7.22 13.37
C ILE A 142 13.15 6.89 14.66
N ARG A 143 14.45 6.56 14.59
CA ARG A 143 15.30 6.32 15.77
C ARG A 143 15.38 7.55 16.68
N LEU A 144 15.45 8.75 16.10
CA LEU A 144 15.47 10.02 16.84
C LEU A 144 14.15 10.28 17.57
N VAL A 145 13.01 10.03 16.92
CA VAL A 145 11.68 10.17 17.53
C VAL A 145 11.49 9.17 18.66
N ILE A 146 11.84 7.89 18.45
CA ILE A 146 11.72 6.86 19.48
C ILE A 146 12.61 7.20 20.69
N ALA A 147 13.86 7.62 20.48
CA ALA A 147 14.76 8.01 21.55
C ALA A 147 14.23 9.21 22.35
N ALA A 148 13.67 10.21 21.67
CA ALA A 148 13.06 11.37 22.32
C ALA A 148 11.85 10.97 23.19
N VAL A 149 10.95 10.12 22.68
CA VAL A 149 9.76 9.66 23.41
C VAL A 149 10.17 8.85 24.66
N VAL A 150 11.11 7.91 24.52
CA VAL A 150 11.59 7.10 25.66
C VAL A 150 12.30 7.99 26.70
N GLY A 151 13.10 8.96 26.25
CA GLY A 151 13.76 9.92 27.14
C GLY A 151 12.77 10.76 27.95
N VAL A 152 11.73 11.29 27.31
CA VAL A 152 10.67 12.06 27.99
C VAL A 152 9.93 11.20 29.02
N ALA A 153 9.61 9.95 28.68
CA ALA A 153 8.93 9.03 29.59
C ALA A 153 9.79 8.72 30.83
N ALA A 154 11.09 8.46 30.66
CA ALA A 154 12.00 8.19 31.78
C ALA A 154 12.10 9.40 32.74
N VAL A 155 12.23 10.61 32.20
CA VAL A 155 12.26 11.84 33.01
C VAL A 155 10.94 12.04 33.75
N ALA A 156 9.79 11.82 33.09
CA ALA A 156 8.49 11.93 33.72
C ALA A 156 8.32 10.93 34.88
N VAL A 157 8.79 9.69 34.71
CA VAL A 157 8.76 8.65 35.75
C VAL A 157 9.64 9.05 36.94
N LEU A 158 10.86 9.56 36.70
CA LEU A 158 11.73 10.03 37.79
C LEU A 158 11.15 11.22 38.55
N VAL A 159 10.55 12.18 37.83
CA VAL A 159 9.86 13.32 38.45
C VAL A 159 8.67 12.85 39.27
N TYR A 160 7.91 11.87 38.77
CA TYR A 160 6.80 11.28 39.49
C TYR A 160 7.26 10.59 40.77
N ASP A 161 8.31 9.77 40.70
CA ASP A 161 8.84 9.04 41.85
C ASP A 161 9.41 9.98 42.94
N PHE A 162 10.12 11.04 42.52
CA PHE A 162 10.63 12.06 43.45
C PHE A 162 9.49 12.83 44.13
N ARG A 163 8.45 13.22 43.37
CA ARG A 163 7.26 13.88 43.93
C ARG A 163 6.51 12.95 44.88
N SER A 164 6.35 11.68 44.50
CA SER A 164 5.70 10.64 45.30
C SER A 164 6.41 10.43 46.63
N THR A 165 7.74 10.27 46.60
CA THR A 165 8.56 10.10 47.82
C THR A 165 8.46 11.32 48.73
N ARG A 166 8.45 12.54 48.16
CA ARG A 166 8.29 13.78 48.93
C ARG A 166 6.89 13.90 49.55
N SER A 167 5.84 13.48 48.84
CA SER A 167 4.48 13.45 49.40
C SER A 167 4.32 12.44 50.53
N GLU A 168 4.95 11.26 50.42
CA GLU A 168 4.92 10.26 51.49
C GLU A 168 5.70 10.71 52.73
N GLN A 169 6.84 11.41 52.54
CA GLN A 169 7.57 11.97 53.67
C GLN A 169 6.79 13.08 54.39
N HIS A 170 6.13 13.99 53.64
CA HIS A 170 5.28 15.01 54.24
C HIS A 170 4.08 14.42 55.00
N ARG A 171 3.48 13.33 54.49
CA ARG A 171 2.45 12.58 55.20
C ARG A 171 3.01 11.93 56.48
N ARG A 172 4.20 11.35 56.45
CA ARG A 172 4.83 10.75 57.65
C ARG A 172 5.18 11.78 58.72
N ASP A 173 5.67 12.96 58.34
CA ASP A 173 5.99 14.02 59.30
C ASP A 173 4.73 14.65 59.92
N SER A 174 3.59 14.58 59.24
CA SER A 174 2.28 15.05 59.76
C SER A 174 1.59 14.04 60.69
N ILE A 175 2.07 12.78 60.77
CA ILE A 175 1.47 11.70 61.59
C ILE A 175 2.34 11.39 62.83
N LYS A 176 3.42 12.13 63.10
CA LYS A 176 4.16 11.95 64.36
C LYS A 176 3.31 12.41 65.56
N PRO A 177 3.08 11.56 66.58
CA PRO A 177 2.39 11.99 67.79
C PRO A 177 3.24 13.00 68.55
N MET A 178 2.60 14.04 69.10
CA MET A 178 3.19 14.85 70.15
C MET A 178 3.34 13.97 71.39
N GLU A 179 4.59 13.69 71.77
CA GLU A 179 4.94 13.19 73.11
C GLU A 179 4.89 14.35 74.11
#